data_AF-A0A529FGK6-F1
#
_entry.id   AF-A0A529FGK6-F1
#
_cell.length_a   1.000
_cell.length_b   1.000
_cell.length_c   1.000
_cell.angle_alpha   90.00
_cell.angle_beta   90.00
_cell.angle_gamma   90.00
#
_symmetry.space_group_name_H-M   'P 1'
#
loop_
_entity.id
_entity.type
_entity.pdbx_description
1 polymer ?
#
loop_
_entity_poly.entity_id
_entity_poly.type
_entity_poly.pdbx_seq_one_letter_code
_entity_poly.pdbx_strand_id
1 'polypeptide(L)' 'KAEQLTEAMRKMGCSLNNAYMQHSLLALVVIPELRISDVGLIDVTTFQKVDLFL' A
#
# COMPACT_ATOMS: atom_id res chain seq x y z
N LYS A 1 0.99 -15.86 13.70
CA LYS A 1 0.03 -15.27 12.74
C LYS A 1 0.76 -14.48 11.65
N ALA A 2 1.61 -13.50 11.98
CA ALA A 2 2.38 -12.74 10.98
C ALA A 2 3.29 -13.62 10.09
N GLU A 3 3.96 -14.63 10.65
CA GLU A 3 4.82 -15.55 9.87
C GLU A 3 4.08 -16.33 8.78
N GLN A 4 2.83 -16.75 9.04
CA GLN A 4 2.01 -17.46 8.06
C GLN A 4 1.68 -16.57 6.85
N LEU A 5 1.45 -15.27 7.08
CA LEU A 5 1.22 -14.29 6.02
C LEU A 5 2.50 -14.01 5.23
N THR A 6 3.64 -13.88 5.91
CA THR A 6 4.94 -13.71 5.25
C THR A 6 5.29 -14.90 4.36
N GLU A 7 5.03 -16.13 4.81
CA GLU A 7 5.30 -17.34 4.04
C GLU A 7 4.37 -17.46 2.82
N ALA A 8 3.08 -17.12 2.97
CA ALA A 8 2.16 -17.05 1.84
C ALA A 8 2.60 -16.00 0.80
N MET A 9 3.06 -14.83 1.24
CA MET A 9 3.59 -13.79 0.35
C MET A 9 4.84 -14.25 -0.42
N ARG A 10 5.77 -14.97 0.24
CA ARG A 10 6.92 -15.57 -0.45
C ARG A 10 6.51 -16.60 -1.49
N LYS A 11 5.53 -17.46 -1.18
CA LYS A 11 5.00 -18.44 -2.14
C LYS A 11 4.35 -17.81 -3.37
N MET A 12 3.77 -16.61 -3.22
CA MET A 12 3.24 -15.80 -4.33
C MET A 12 4.34 -15.06 -5.11
N GLY A 13 5.63 -15.26 -4.80
CA GLY A 13 6.76 -14.64 -5.48
C GLY A 13 7.14 -13.25 -4.96
N CYS A 14 6.64 -12.84 -3.80
CA CYS A 14 6.99 -11.55 -3.21
C CYS A 14 8.44 -11.58 -2.68
N SER A 15 9.32 -10.84 -3.34
CA SER A 15 10.74 -10.69 -2.98
C SER A 15 11.00 -9.54 -2.00
N LEU A 16 9.97 -8.78 -1.62
CA LEU A 16 10.08 -7.64 -0.71
C LEU A 16 10.42 -8.11 0.71
N ASN A 17 11.44 -7.47 1.30
CA ASN A 17 11.79 -7.70 2.69
C ASN A 17 10.65 -7.20 3.60
N ASN A 18 10.14 -8.05 4.48
CA ASN A 18 9.04 -7.72 5.40
C ASN A 18 7.78 -7.15 4.71
N ALA A 19 7.38 -7.75 3.57
CA ALA A 19 6.21 -7.36 2.79
C ALA A 19 4.94 -7.14 3.62
N TYR A 20 4.69 -7.99 4.62
CA TYR A 20 3.55 -7.83 5.53
C TYR A 20 3.59 -6.51 6.32
N MET A 21 4.74 -6.16 6.89
CA MET A 21 4.91 -4.89 7.60
C MET A 21 4.72 -3.72 6.64
N GLN A 22 5.33 -3.79 5.45
CA GLN A 22 5.28 -2.69 4.49
C GLN A 22 3.85 -2.42 3.99
N HIS A 23 3.06 -3.47 3.70
CA HIS A 23 1.64 -3.33 3.34
C HIS A 23 0.79 -2.84 4.52
N SER A 24 1.13 -3.24 5.75
CA SER A 24 0.43 -2.75 6.95
C SER A 24 0.66 -1.26 7.19
N LEU A 25 1.82 -0.73 6.78
CA LEU A 25 2.19 0.67 6.96
C LEU A 25 1.70 1.58 5.80
N LEU A 26 1.28 1.03 4.65
CA LEU A 26 0.71 1.81 3.53
C LEU A 26 -0.58 2.57 3.92
N ALA A 27 -1.27 2.15 4.98
CA ALA A 27 -2.46 2.83 5.50
C ALA A 27 -2.13 3.94 6.52
N LEU A 28 -0.88 4.07 6.98
CA LEU A 28 -0.49 5.10 7.93
C LEU A 28 -0.36 6.45 7.23
N VAL A 29 -0.92 7.48 7.85
CA VAL A 29 -1.03 8.88 7.36
C VAL A 29 0.31 9.58 7.08
N VAL A 30 1.45 8.95 7.31
CA VAL A 30 2.77 9.61 7.39
C VAL A 30 3.59 9.66 6.09
N ILE A 31 3.12 9.14 4.94
CA ILE A 31 3.77 9.32 3.60
C ILE A 31 2.71 9.20 2.47
N PRO A 32 2.76 9.96 1.34
CA PRO A 32 2.98 11.39 1.11
C PRO A 32 1.68 12.05 0.56
N GLU A 33 1.79 13.19 -0.12
CA GLU A 33 0.74 13.96 -0.82
C GLU A 33 -0.29 13.14 -1.65
N LEU A 34 -0.01 11.86 -1.94
CA LEU A 34 -0.84 10.94 -2.70
C LEU A 34 -1.24 9.71 -1.87
N ARG A 35 -2.54 9.49 -1.68
CA ARG A 35 -3.11 8.45 -0.80
C ARG A 35 -4.03 7.51 -1.55
N ILE A 36 -3.95 6.20 -1.26
CA ILE A 36 -4.97 5.22 -1.65
C ILE A 36 -6.12 5.30 -0.64
N SER A 37 -7.33 5.54 -1.12
CA SER A 37 -8.58 5.52 -0.35
C SER A 37 -9.55 4.46 -0.89
N ASP A 38 -10.70 4.35 -0.25
CA ASP A 38 -11.83 3.53 -0.70
C ASP A 38 -12.43 3.99 -2.04
N VAL A 39 -12.21 5.26 -2.43
CA VAL A 39 -12.72 5.84 -3.69
C VAL A 39 -11.67 5.93 -4.81
N GLY A 40 -10.41 5.56 -4.54
CA GLY A 40 -9.31 5.51 -5.52
C GLY A 40 -8.02 6.16 -5.05
N LEU A 41 -7.21 6.63 -6.00
CA LEU A 41 -5.99 7.42 -5.72
C LEU A 41 -6.38 8.88 -5.51
N ILE A 42 -6.02 9.46 -4.37
CA ILE A 42 -6.39 10.82 -3.97
C ILE A 42 -5.14 11.64 -3.72
N ASP A 43 -5.02 12.76 -4.42
CA ASP A 43 -4.09 13.82 -4.06
C ASP A 43 -4.65 14.59 -2.86
N VAL A 44 -3.95 14.51 -1.73
CA VAL A 44 -4.33 15.10 -0.44
C VAL A 44 -4.05 16.61 -0.41
N THR A 45 -3.23 17.15 -1.32
CA THR A 45 -2.96 18.59 -1.43
C THR A 45 -4.10 19.33 -2.12
N THR A 46 -4.71 18.70 -3.13
CA THR A 46 -5.80 19.26 -3.93
C THR A 46 -7.18 18.68 -3.60
N PHE A 47 -7.21 17.59 -2.82
CA PHE A 47 -8.42 16.79 -2.53
C PHE A 47 -9.13 16.27 -3.78
N GLN A 48 -8.36 15.92 -4.81
CA GLN A 48 -8.88 15.41 -6.07
C GLN A 48 -8.49 13.96 -6.32
N LYS A 49 -9.36 13.24 -7.04
CA LYS A 49 -9.06 11.92 -7.55
C LYS A 49 -8.12 12.04 -8.75
N VAL A 50 -7.09 11.21 -8.78
CA VAL A 50 -6.14 11.15 -9.89
C VAL A 50 -6.16 9.77 -10.54
N ASP A 51 -5.95 9.75 -11.85
CA ASP A 51 -5.90 8.50 -12.62
C ASP A 51 -4.54 7.82 -12.50
N LEU A 52 -4.55 6.49 -12.44
CA LEU A 52 -3.34 5.68 -12.31
C LEU A 52 -2.65 5.41 -13.67
N PHE A 53 -3.40 5.51 -14.76
CA PHE A 53 -2.94 5.20 -16.12
C PHE A 53 -3.29 6.36 -17.07
N LEU A 54 -2.40 6.63 -18.02
CA LEU A 54 -2.61 7.55 -19.15
C LEU A 54 -3.21 6.82 -20.35
#